data_AF-A0AAU5KCH6-F1
#
_entry.id   AF-A0AAU5KCH6-F1
#
_cell.length_a   1.000
_cell.length_b   1.000
_cell.length_c   1.000
_cell.angle_alpha   90.00
_cell.angle_beta   90.00
_cell.angle_gamma   90.00
#
_symmetry.space_group_name_H-M   'P 1'
#
loop_
_entity.id
_entity.type
_entity.pdbx_description
1 polymer ?
#
loop_
_entity_poly.entity_id
_entity_poly.type
_entity_poly.pdbx_seq_one_letter_code
_entity_poly.pdbx_strand_id
1 'polypeptide(L)'
;MGKGKTKDAVRDDAGRSTAEIEANIARTRTQLADTLDELAMRVHPTTVAAQVRAKALAAVEQRAGRLYVGASRAVEQVKAQFVDEKGQPRKERIVPAVLVGGGVLLLVASARKRKSD
;
A
#
# COMPACT_ATOMS: atom_id res chain seq x y z
N MET A 1 -12.57 38.62 63.90
CA MET A 1 -12.04 37.44 63.17
C MET A 1 -12.64 37.42 61.77
N GLY A 2 -11.85 37.73 60.75
CA GLY A 2 -12.34 37.78 59.37
C GLY A 2 -11.18 37.71 58.39
N LYS A 3 -10.64 36.50 58.17
CA LYS A 3 -9.63 36.25 57.15
C LYS A 3 -9.97 34.92 56.46
N GLY A 4 -10.00 34.93 55.13
CA GLY A 4 -9.77 33.70 54.36
C GLY A 4 -10.75 33.34 53.24
N LYS A 5 -11.71 34.18 52.82
CA LYS A 5 -12.52 33.88 51.62
C LYS A 5 -12.27 34.94 50.55
N THR A 6 -11.43 34.68 49.54
CA THR A 6 -11.50 35.49 48.30
C THR A 6 -10.69 35.00 47.09
N LYS A 7 -9.82 33.99 47.17
CA LYS A 7 -9.09 33.51 45.97
C LYS A 7 -9.59 32.19 45.37
N ASP A 8 -10.27 31.35 46.15
CA ASP A 8 -10.73 30.02 45.70
C ASP A 8 -12.25 29.95 45.41
N ALA A 9 -12.93 31.10 45.32
CA ALA A 9 -14.39 31.14 45.24
C ALA A 9 -14.94 30.86 43.85
N VAL A 10 -14.14 31.07 42.80
CA VAL A 10 -14.53 30.79 41.42
C VAL A 10 -14.21 29.32 41.15
N ARG A 11 -15.26 28.51 41.07
CA ARG A 11 -15.20 27.09 40.72
C ARG A 11 -15.90 26.85 39.39
N ASP A 12 -15.40 25.89 38.63
CA ASP A 12 -16.09 25.45 37.40
C ASP A 12 -17.27 24.52 37.71
N ASP A 13 -18.01 24.11 36.68
CA ASP A 13 -19.17 23.20 36.80
C ASP A 13 -18.81 21.84 37.42
N ALA A 14 -17.52 21.49 37.44
CA ALA A 14 -16.97 20.29 38.08
C ALA A 14 -16.46 20.53 39.51
N GLY A 15 -16.62 21.74 40.06
CA GLY A 15 -16.24 22.10 41.42
C GLY A 15 -14.75 22.37 41.63
N ARG A 16 -13.94 22.44 40.57
CA ARG A 16 -12.49 22.70 40.64
C ARG A 16 -12.23 24.19 40.83
N SER A 17 -11.29 24.53 41.71
CA SER A 17 -10.83 25.91 41.88
C SER A 17 -9.98 26.38 40.70
N THR A 18 -9.87 27.70 40.52
CA THR A 18 -9.01 28.29 39.48
C THR A 18 -7.56 27.82 39.58
N ALA A 19 -7.00 27.72 40.79
CA ALA A 19 -5.64 27.24 41.01
C ALA A 19 -5.46 25.76 40.57
N GLU A 20 -6.47 24.91 40.80
CA GLU A 20 -6.45 23.52 40.34
C GLU A 20 -6.56 23.41 38.82
N ILE A 21 -7.36 24.28 38.18
CA ILE A 21 -7.49 24.35 36.73
C ILE A 21 -6.15 24.78 36.10
N GLU A 22 -5.50 25.81 36.64
CA GLU A 22 -4.18 26.26 36.17
C GLU A 22 -3.12 25.16 36.34
N ALA A 23 -3.11 24.48 37.50
CA ALA A 23 -2.20 23.37 37.74
C ALA A 23 -2.44 22.19 36.78
N ASN A 24 -3.70 21.91 36.44
CA ASN A 24 -4.06 20.87 35.49
C ASN A 24 -3.62 21.25 34.07
N ILE A 25 -3.89 22.48 33.62
CA ILE A 25 -3.47 22.99 32.31
C ILE A 25 -1.95 22.91 32.17
N ALA A 26 -1.20 23.32 33.20
CA ALA A 26 0.25 23.23 33.18
C ALA A 26 0.72 21.78 33.00
N ARG A 27 0.14 20.84 33.76
CA ARG A 27 0.44 19.41 33.67
C ARG A 27 0.12 18.83 32.29
N THR A 28 -1.05 19.14 31.74
CA THR A 28 -1.47 18.66 30.42
C THR A 28 -0.59 19.22 29.31
N ARG A 29 -0.17 20.48 29.40
CA ARG A 29 0.78 21.08 28.44
C ARG A 29 2.11 20.36 28.43
N THR A 30 2.66 20.03 29.60
CA THR A 30 3.90 19.24 29.69
C THR A 30 3.73 17.86 29.06
N GLN A 31 2.67 17.14 29.41
CA GLN A 31 2.42 15.81 28.87
C GLN A 31 2.22 15.81 27.35
N LEU A 32 1.56 16.83 26.80
CA LEU A 32 1.39 16.98 25.37
C LEU A 32 2.72 17.27 24.65
N ALA A 33 3.59 18.10 25.23
CA ALA A 33 4.91 18.36 24.67
C ALA A 33 5.74 17.07 24.58
N ASP A 34 5.77 16.27 25.65
CA ASP A 34 6.47 14.97 25.66
C ASP A 34 5.92 14.02 24.58
N THR A 35 4.59 13.99 24.42
CA THR A 35 3.91 13.16 23.43
C THR A 35 4.20 13.63 21.99
N LEU A 36 4.28 14.94 21.77
CA LEU A 36 4.59 15.52 20.47
C LEU A 36 6.03 15.24 20.06
N ASP A 37 6.98 15.29 20.99
CA ASP A 37 8.38 14.94 20.72
C ASP A 37 8.52 13.46 20.34
N GLU A 38 7.81 12.55 21.01
CA GLU A 38 7.78 11.13 20.62
C GLU A 38 7.15 10.94 19.23
N LEU A 39 6.04 11.61 18.94
CA LEU A 39 5.36 11.53 17.65
C LEU A 39 6.20 12.13 16.52
N ALA A 40 6.92 13.22 16.76
CA ALA A 40 7.80 13.85 15.79
C ALA A 40 8.90 12.89 15.30
N MET A 41 9.46 12.08 16.22
CA MET A 41 10.45 11.06 15.86
C MET A 41 9.83 9.89 15.07
N ARG A 42 8.64 9.42 15.44
CA ARG A 42 8.01 8.24 14.80
C ARG A 42 7.34 8.54 13.46
N VAL A 43 6.78 9.73 13.28
CA VAL A 43 5.95 10.11 12.12
C VAL A 43 6.69 11.07 11.20
N HIS A 44 8.04 11.02 11.20
CA HIS A 44 8.82 11.83 10.28
C HIS A 44 8.34 11.57 8.83
N PRO A 45 7.96 12.62 8.07
CA PRO A 45 7.20 12.45 6.83
C PRO A 45 7.94 11.61 5.79
N THR A 46 9.27 11.70 5.78
CA THR A 46 10.12 10.89 4.89
C THR A 46 10.05 9.40 5.23
N THR A 47 9.97 9.04 6.51
CA THR A 47 9.90 7.66 7.00
C THR A 47 8.54 7.06 6.67
N VAL A 48 7.46 7.81 6.84
CA VAL A 48 6.10 7.36 6.49
C VAL A 48 6.00 7.11 4.98
N ALA A 49 6.45 8.07 4.16
CA ALA A 49 6.43 7.92 2.70
C ALA A 49 7.28 6.73 2.23
N ALA A 50 8.45 6.53 2.83
CA ALA A 50 9.32 5.40 2.52
C ALA A 50 8.65 4.06 2.86
N GLN A 51 8.00 3.94 4.02
CA GLN A 51 7.28 2.72 4.42
C GLN A 51 6.11 2.41 3.49
N VAL A 52 5.34 3.42 3.09
CA VAL A 52 4.22 3.24 2.14
C VAL A 52 4.73 2.75 0.78
N ARG A 53 5.80 3.37 0.25
CA ARG A 53 6.43 2.93 -1.01
C ARG A 53 6.97 1.50 -0.92
N ALA A 54 7.65 1.16 0.17
CA ALA A 54 8.18 -0.18 0.38
C ALA A 54 7.06 -1.25 0.38
N LYS A 55 5.95 -0.98 1.07
CA LYS A 55 4.77 -1.86 1.08
C LYS A 55 4.15 -2.03 -0.32
N ALA A 56 4.07 -0.93 -1.08
CA ALA A 56 3.57 -0.98 -2.44
C ALA A 56 4.45 -1.82 -3.38
N LEU A 57 5.78 -1.62 -3.32
CA LEU A 57 6.74 -2.39 -4.09
C LEU A 57 6.68 -3.89 -3.73
N ALA A 58 6.64 -4.22 -2.44
CA ALA A 58 6.52 -5.59 -1.98
C ALA A 58 5.23 -6.27 -2.49
N ALA A 59 4.10 -5.56 -2.50
CA ALA A 59 2.84 -6.07 -3.03
C ALA A 59 2.92 -6.34 -4.55
N VAL A 60 3.62 -5.49 -5.31
CA VAL A 60 3.85 -5.69 -6.74
C VAL A 60 4.75 -6.90 -6.95
N GLU A 61 5.86 -7.01 -6.25
CA GLU A 61 6.83 -8.10 -6.39
C GLU A 61 6.20 -9.46 -6.06
N GLN A 62 5.41 -9.54 -4.99
CA GLN A 62 4.70 -10.76 -4.61
C GLN A 62 3.70 -11.21 -5.69
N ARG A 63 3.05 -10.26 -6.38
CA ARG A 63 2.14 -10.56 -7.50
C ARG A 63 2.90 -10.91 -8.78
N ALA A 64 3.94 -10.15 -9.10
CA ALA A 64 4.77 -10.36 -10.28
C ALA A 64 5.45 -11.73 -10.25
N GLY A 65 6.03 -12.13 -9.11
CA GLY A 65 6.65 -13.44 -8.95
C GLY A 65 5.67 -14.59 -9.18
N ARG A 66 4.46 -14.50 -8.61
CA ARG A 66 3.41 -15.51 -8.83
C ARG A 66 2.93 -15.55 -10.27
N LEU A 67 2.75 -14.39 -10.91
CA LEU A 67 2.37 -14.30 -12.32
C LEU A 67 3.44 -14.87 -13.24
N TYR A 68 4.71 -14.59 -12.99
CA TYR A 68 5.81 -15.10 -13.80
C TYR A 68 5.89 -16.63 -13.77
N VAL A 69 5.83 -17.23 -12.57
CA VAL A 69 5.84 -18.69 -12.41
C VAL A 69 4.60 -19.32 -13.04
N GLY A 70 3.42 -18.71 -12.85
CA GLY A 70 2.17 -19.16 -13.47
C GLY A 70 2.21 -19.11 -15.00
N ALA A 71 2.69 -18.00 -15.56
CA ALA A 71 2.85 -17.81 -17.00
C ALA A 71 3.86 -18.80 -17.59
N SER A 72 4.99 -19.02 -16.91
CA SER A 72 6.00 -19.99 -17.35
C SER A 72 5.43 -21.40 -17.41
N ARG A 73 4.65 -21.81 -16.39
CA ARG A 73 3.96 -23.10 -16.39
C ARG A 73 2.92 -23.21 -17.51
N ALA A 74 2.16 -22.14 -17.75
CA ALA A 74 1.18 -22.13 -18.82
C ALA A 74 1.85 -22.26 -20.20
N VAL A 75 2.97 -21.56 -20.42
CA VAL A 75 3.76 -21.68 -21.66
C VAL A 75 4.29 -23.10 -21.85
N GLU A 76 4.84 -23.71 -20.81
CA GLU A 76 5.31 -25.11 -20.89
C GLU A 76 4.16 -26.09 -21.18
N GLN A 77 2.98 -25.86 -20.59
CA GLN A 77 1.80 -26.70 -20.85
C GLN A 77 1.27 -26.56 -22.28
N VAL A 78 1.32 -25.36 -22.84
CA VAL A 78 1.00 -25.13 -24.26
C VAL A 78 2.04 -25.80 -25.14
N LYS A 79 3.34 -25.62 -24.84
CA LYS A 79 4.45 -26.24 -25.59
C LYS A 79 4.33 -27.76 -25.61
N ALA A 80 3.93 -28.39 -24.50
CA ALA A 80 3.71 -29.84 -24.40
C ALA A 80 2.69 -30.37 -25.41
N GLN A 81 1.70 -29.57 -25.84
CA GLN A 81 0.70 -29.97 -26.84
C GLN A 81 1.23 -29.97 -28.28
N PHE A 82 2.33 -29.26 -28.51
CA PHE A 82 2.93 -29.04 -29.83
C PHE A 82 4.24 -29.79 -30.04
N VAL A 83 4.76 -30.48 -29.01
CA VAL A 83 5.92 -31.38 -29.13
C VAL A 83 5.49 -32.85 -29.08
N ASP A 84 6.28 -33.75 -29.65
CA ASP A 84 6.06 -35.20 -29.57
C ASP A 84 6.74 -35.84 -28.35
N GLU A 85 6.55 -37.15 -28.17
CA GLU A 85 7.13 -37.93 -27.05
C GLU A 85 8.68 -37.94 -27.06
N LYS A 86 9.31 -37.54 -28.17
CA LYS A 86 10.77 -37.39 -28.34
C LYS A 86 11.23 -35.93 -28.27
N GLY A 87 10.31 -34.99 -28.02
CA GLY A 87 10.58 -33.55 -27.92
C GLY A 87 10.65 -32.81 -29.26
N GLN A 88 10.28 -33.44 -30.38
CA GLN A 88 10.31 -32.80 -31.69
C GLN A 88 9.05 -31.96 -31.95
N PRO A 89 9.17 -30.80 -32.62
CA PRO A 89 8.01 -29.96 -32.96
C PRO A 89 7.05 -30.65 -33.95
N ARG A 90 5.78 -30.79 -33.58
CA ARG A 90 4.72 -31.35 -34.43
C ARG A 90 4.29 -30.32 -35.49
N LYS A 91 5.00 -30.27 -36.62
CA LYS A 91 4.78 -29.29 -37.71
C LYS A 91 3.32 -29.25 -38.19
N GLU A 92 2.64 -30.39 -38.25
CA GLU A 92 1.23 -30.51 -38.62
C GLU A 92 0.28 -29.74 -37.69
N ARG A 93 0.64 -29.57 -36.41
CA ARG A 93 -0.15 -28.82 -35.43
C ARG A 93 0.30 -27.37 -35.28
N ILE A 94 1.60 -27.11 -35.44
CA ILE A 94 2.18 -25.77 -35.26
C ILE A 94 1.77 -24.83 -36.40
N VAL A 95 1.82 -25.29 -37.66
CA VAL A 95 1.48 -24.44 -38.82
C VAL A 95 0.08 -23.82 -38.72
N PRO A 96 -1.00 -24.60 -38.51
CA PRO A 96 -2.33 -24.01 -38.35
C PRO A 96 -2.45 -23.16 -37.09
N ALA A 97 -1.82 -23.54 -35.98
CA ALA A 97 -1.83 -22.75 -34.75
C ALA A 97 -1.14 -21.38 -34.90
N VAL A 98 -0.02 -21.32 -35.62
CA VAL A 98 0.69 -20.07 -35.90
C VAL A 98 -0.12 -19.17 -36.82
N LEU A 99 -0.81 -19.73 -37.83
CA LEU A 99 -1.67 -18.93 -38.71
C LEU A 99 -2.83 -18.30 -37.96
N VAL A 100 -3.57 -19.08 -37.16
CA VAL A 100 -4.71 -18.58 -36.39
C VAL A 100 -4.24 -17.63 -35.27
N GLY A 101 -3.28 -18.07 -34.46
CA GLY A 101 -2.75 -17.29 -33.35
C GLY A 101 -2.08 -15.99 -33.80
N GLY A 102 -1.28 -16.05 -34.85
CA GLY A 102 -0.64 -14.88 -35.46
C GLY A 102 -1.66 -13.90 -36.05
N GLY A 103 -2.68 -14.41 -36.73
CA GLY A 103 -3.78 -13.58 -37.25
C GLY A 103 -4.53 -12.83 -36.15
N VAL A 104 -4.90 -13.51 -35.07
CA VAL A 104 -5.55 -12.88 -33.91
C VAL A 104 -4.66 -11.83 -33.25
N LEU A 105 -3.37 -12.13 -33.06
CA LEU A 105 -2.41 -11.19 -32.48
C LEU A 105 -2.27 -9.92 -33.34
N LEU A 106 -2.17 -10.06 -34.66
CA LEU A 106 -2.14 -8.93 -35.58
C LEU A 106 -3.44 -8.11 -35.52
N LEU A 107 -4.59 -8.77 -35.43
CA LEU A 107 -5.89 -8.09 -35.31
C LEU A 107 -5.96 -7.26 -34.03
N VAL A 108 -5.60 -7.84 -32.89
CA VAL A 108 -5.58 -7.15 -31.59
C VAL A 108 -4.58 -5.99 -31.60
N ALA A 109 -3.37 -6.20 -32.13
CA ALA A 109 -2.37 -5.14 -32.25
C ALA A 109 -2.87 -3.98 -33.12
N SER A 110 -3.51 -4.29 -34.25
CA SER A 110 -4.07 -3.28 -35.16
C SER A 110 -5.23 -2.50 -34.53
N ALA A 111 -6.10 -3.17 -33.76
CA ALA A 111 -7.21 -2.54 -33.05
C ALA A 111 -6.72 -1.61 -31.93
N ARG A 112 -5.64 -1.98 -31.23
CA ARG A 112 -5.00 -1.12 -30.22
C ARG A 112 -4.38 0.13 -30.83
N LYS A 113 -3.71 -0.02 -31.98
CA LYS A 113 -3.08 1.09 -32.70
C LYS A 113 -4.12 2.13 -33.13
N ARG A 114 -5.27 1.70 -33.66
CA ARG A 114 -6.37 2.60 -34.06
C ARG A 114 -7.03 3.39 -32.94
N LYS A 115 -6.85 3.00 -31.68
CA LYS A 115 -7.41 3.70 -30.52
C LYS A 115 -6.46 4.75 -29.95
N SER A 116 -5.20 4.76 -30.39
CA SER A 116 -4.17 5.70 -29.93
C SER A 116 -3.90 6.84 -30.92
N ASP A 117 -4.45 6.74 -32.14
CA ASP A 117 -4.63 7.86 -33.08
C ASP A 117 -6.04 8.44 -32.89
#